data_AF-A0A816HN88-F1
#
_entry.id   AF-A0A816HN88-F1
#
_cell.length_a   1.000
_cell.length_b   1.000
_cell.length_c   1.000
_cell.angle_alpha   90.00
_cell.angle_beta   90.00
_cell.angle_gamma   90.00
#
_symmetry.space_group_name_H-M   'P 1'
#
loop_
_entity.id
_entity.type
_entity.pdbx_description
1 polymer ?
#
loop_
_entity_poly.entity_id
_entity_poly.type
_entity_poly.pdbx_seq_one_letter_code
_entity_poly.pdbx_strand_id
1 'polypeptide(L)'
;KTKDEQKTFTSSSTIHIDVDITQFGSKTPTNAAEVCLVVVDEAILSLTDYKLSSPLDVFYPNRSTAISQQHGRNRCLLFNMQDIQQFKKEMQESAARGIGVEKLQQQCCCCCPPSAKRCCRSCCCMDVDFDGGGAATADQSIAVRSNFNPLACWVPSASADSLGHISFDFKLPDNLTRYRVW
;
A
#
# COMPACT_ATOMS: atom_id res chain seq x y z
N LYS A 1 13.42 12.48 0.05
CA LYS A 1 14.10 11.16 0.16
C LYS A 1 14.93 11.21 1.42
N THR A 2 14.51 10.54 2.47
CA THR A 2 15.33 10.31 3.67
C THR A 2 16.58 9.57 3.23
N LYS A 3 17.75 10.13 3.52
CA LYS A 3 19.02 9.46 3.24
C LYS A 3 19.14 8.33 4.25
N ASP A 4 19.28 7.10 3.76
CA ASP A 4 19.36 5.92 4.63
C ASP A 4 20.75 5.90 5.29
N GLU A 5 20.87 6.57 6.44
CA GLU A 5 22.10 6.67 7.21
C GLU A 5 21.98 5.74 8.43
N GLN A 6 22.66 4.60 8.39
CA GLN A 6 22.81 3.74 9.57
C GLN A 6 23.86 4.34 10.49
N LYS A 7 23.44 4.82 11.66
CA LYS A 7 24.29 5.32 12.74
C LYS A 7 24.16 4.45 13.97
N THR A 8 25.28 4.24 14.67
CA THR A 8 25.33 3.46 15.91
C THR A 8 25.45 4.41 17.09
N PHE A 9 24.65 4.16 18.13
CA PHE A 9 24.63 4.96 19.35
C PHE A 9 24.84 4.06 20.57
N THR A 10 25.34 4.62 21.66
CA THR A 10 25.44 3.90 22.94
C THR A 10 24.08 3.78 23.60
N SER A 11 23.82 2.64 24.25
CA SER A 11 22.57 2.45 25.00
C SER A 11 22.48 3.48 26.14
N SER A 12 21.26 3.85 26.53
CA SER A 12 21.01 4.89 27.55
C SER A 12 21.51 6.32 27.22
N SER A 13 21.99 6.60 26.00
CA SER A 13 22.39 7.95 25.59
C SER A 13 21.20 8.78 25.10
N THR A 14 21.31 10.11 25.19
CA THR A 14 20.39 11.03 24.51
C THR A 14 20.91 11.28 23.11
N ILE A 15 20.04 11.11 22.11
CA ILE A 15 20.32 11.47 20.73
C ILE A 15 19.60 12.76 20.37
N HIS A 16 20.25 13.56 19.53
CA HIS A 16 19.68 14.76 18.92
C HIS A 16 19.34 14.45 17.47
N ILE A 17 18.09 14.71 17.09
CA ILE A 17 17.59 14.51 15.73
C ILE A 17 17.31 15.89 15.15
N ASP A 18 18.17 16.32 14.23
CA ASP A 18 18.02 17.59 13.52
C ASP A 18 17.32 17.36 12.18
N VAL A 19 16.33 18.19 11.89
CA VAL A 19 15.50 18.14 10.70
C VAL A 19 15.51 19.49 10.00
N ASP A 20 15.99 19.48 8.75
CA ASP A 20 16.03 20.66 7.89
C ASP A 20 14.93 20.60 6.84
N ILE A 21 14.08 21.63 6.82
CA ILE A 21 12.92 21.70 5.94
C ILE A 21 13.17 22.72 4.85
N THR A 22 13.19 22.22 3.61
CA THR A 22 13.43 23.04 2.42
C THR A 22 12.29 22.91 1.42
N GLN A 23 12.04 24.00 0.71
CA GLN A 23 11.05 24.01 -0.35
C GLN A 23 11.56 23.25 -1.57
N PHE A 24 10.68 22.44 -2.15
CA PHE A 24 10.97 21.68 -3.35
C PHE A 24 11.25 22.63 -4.53
N GLY A 25 12.44 22.52 -5.13
CA GLY A 25 12.89 23.37 -6.25
C GLY A 25 13.91 24.42 -5.83
N SER A 26 13.49 25.45 -5.10
CA SER A 26 14.37 26.57 -4.71
C SER A 26 15.41 26.19 -3.63
N LYS A 27 15.18 25.09 -2.89
CA LYS A 27 15.98 24.67 -1.72
C LYS A 27 16.10 25.76 -0.65
N THR A 28 15.18 26.73 -0.64
CA THR A 28 15.12 27.74 0.41
C THR A 28 14.43 27.18 1.63
N PRO A 29 14.80 27.62 2.84
CA PRO A 29 14.10 27.22 4.06
C PRO A 29 12.64 27.68 4.01
N THR A 30 11.74 26.84 4.52
CA THR A 30 10.30 27.13 4.54
C THR A 30 9.89 27.59 5.93
N ASN A 31 9.20 28.72 6.01
CA ASN A 31 8.66 29.20 7.27
C ASN A 31 7.37 28.45 7.64
N ALA A 32 7.15 28.22 8.94
CA ALA A 32 5.92 27.62 9.49
C ALA A 32 5.58 26.21 8.99
N ALA A 33 6.59 25.40 8.69
CA ALA A 33 6.38 23.97 8.43
C ALA A 33 6.24 23.20 9.76
N GLU A 34 5.36 22.20 9.76
CA GLU A 34 5.19 21.28 10.89
C GLU A 34 5.77 19.91 10.56
N VAL A 35 6.37 19.27 11.57
CA VAL A 35 6.93 17.92 11.48
C VAL A 35 6.29 17.03 12.53
N CYS A 36 5.88 15.83 12.10
CA CYS A 36 5.51 14.73 12.98
C CYS A 36 6.69 13.76 13.05
N LEU A 37 7.26 13.57 14.23
CA LEU A 37 8.36 12.62 14.46
C LEU A 37 7.81 11.30 14.99
N VAL A 38 8.25 10.19 14.40
CA VAL A 38 7.93 8.84 14.88
C VAL A 38 9.21 8.03 15.04
N VAL A 39 9.45 7.51 16.25
CA VAL A 39 10.60 6.65 16.57
C VAL A 39 10.10 5.33 17.16
N VAL A 40 10.40 4.21 16.50
CA VAL A 40 9.88 2.88 16.90
C VAL A 40 10.95 1.79 16.71
N ASP A 41 10.93 0.78 17.58
CA ASP A 41 11.79 -0.42 17.48
C ASP A 41 11.47 -1.23 16.21
N GLU A 42 12.50 -1.51 15.40
CA GLU A 42 12.40 -2.30 14.18
C GLU A 42 11.92 -3.73 14.45
N ALA A 43 12.29 -4.31 15.60
CA ALA A 43 11.91 -5.68 15.95
C ALA A 43 10.39 -5.84 16.12
N ILE A 44 9.68 -4.76 16.47
CA ILE A 44 8.21 -4.77 16.58
C ILE A 44 7.59 -4.66 15.19
N LEU A 45 8.15 -3.82 14.33
CA LEU A 45 7.61 -3.54 12.99
C LEU A 45 7.85 -4.68 12.00
N SER A 46 8.92 -5.45 12.19
CA SER A 46 9.23 -6.62 11.38
C SER A 46 8.22 -7.76 11.59
N LEU A 47 7.55 -7.82 12.74
CA LEU A 47 6.50 -8.82 13.01
C LEU A 47 5.34 -8.73 12.03
N THR A 48 5.09 -7.53 11.48
CA THR A 48 3.97 -7.27 10.57
C THR A 48 4.41 -6.80 9.19
N ASP A 49 5.72 -6.86 8.87
CA ASP A 49 6.32 -6.21 7.68
C ASP A 49 5.84 -4.76 7.49
N TYR A 50 5.80 -3.98 8.57
CA TYR A 50 5.24 -2.63 8.54
C TYR A 50 6.10 -1.67 7.68
N LYS A 51 5.42 -0.90 6.82
CA LYS A 51 6.02 0.12 5.94
C LYS A 51 5.23 1.42 6.10
N LEU A 52 5.92 2.52 6.37
CA LEU A 52 5.29 3.83 6.42
C LEU A 52 5.02 4.33 4.98
N SER A 53 3.75 4.46 4.62
CA SER A 53 3.32 5.05 3.34
C SER A 53 3.55 6.55 3.33
N SER A 54 3.73 7.12 2.13
CA SER A 54 3.85 8.57 1.99
C SER A 54 2.53 9.21 2.41
N PRO A 55 2.55 10.24 3.29
CA PRO A 55 1.32 10.94 3.67
C PRO A 55 0.65 11.61 2.47
N LEU A 56 1.40 11.93 1.41
CA LEU A 56 0.84 12.49 0.19
C LEU A 56 -0.11 11.54 -0.54
N ASP A 57 0.07 10.22 -0.39
CA ASP A 57 -0.79 9.23 -1.05
C ASP A 57 -2.23 9.29 -0.50
N VAL A 58 -2.39 9.72 0.76
CA VAL A 58 -3.69 9.93 1.40
C VAL A 58 -4.42 11.13 0.80
N PHE A 59 -3.70 12.22 0.53
CA PHE A 59 -4.26 13.46 -0.02
C PHE A 59 -4.43 13.40 -1.54
N TYR A 60 -3.56 12.67 -2.23
CA TYR A 60 -3.54 12.54 -3.69
C TYR A 60 -3.66 11.07 -4.14
N PRO A 61 -4.74 10.37 -3.74
CA PRO A 61 -4.94 9.01 -4.19
C PRO A 61 -5.21 8.98 -5.69
N ASN A 62 -4.75 7.92 -6.37
CA ASN A 62 -5.17 7.66 -7.73
C ASN A 62 -6.67 7.35 -7.75
N ARG A 63 -7.47 8.24 -8.34
CA ARG A 63 -8.92 8.08 -8.43
C ARG A 63 -9.29 7.57 -9.82
N SER A 64 -10.19 6.59 -9.86
CA SER A 64 -10.78 6.16 -11.13
C SER A 64 -11.54 7.33 -11.77
N THR A 65 -11.61 7.30 -13.11
CA THR A 65 -12.44 8.24 -13.84
C THR A 65 -13.90 8.09 -13.38
N ALA A 66 -14.49 9.18 -12.90
CA ALA A 66 -15.93 9.25 -12.62
C ALA A 66 -16.74 9.56 -13.90
N ILE A 67 -16.06 9.69 -15.05
CA ILE A 67 -16.68 10.05 -16.32
C ILE A 67 -16.70 8.81 -17.21
N SER A 68 -17.90 8.42 -17.64
CA SER A 68 -18.09 7.52 -18.76
C SER A 68 -18.16 8.34 -20.05
N GLN A 69 -17.32 8.02 -21.03
CA GLN A 69 -17.37 8.67 -22.34
C GLN A 69 -18.37 7.96 -23.24
N GLN A 70 -19.44 8.66 -23.59
CA GLN A 70 -20.37 8.24 -24.63
C GLN A 70 -20.02 8.98 -25.93
N HIS A 71 -19.57 8.26 -26.95
CA HIS A 71 -19.21 8.84 -28.24
C HIS A 71 -20.33 8.57 -29.26
N GLY A 72 -20.87 9.62 -29.86
CA GLY A 72 -21.94 9.51 -30.87
C GLY A 72 -21.46 9.27 -32.30
N ARG A 73 -20.16 9.06 -32.54
CA ARG A 73 -19.61 8.89 -33.90
C ARG A 73 -20.23 7.67 -34.62
N ASN A 74 -20.57 6.62 -33.88
CA ASN A 74 -21.28 5.45 -34.39
C ASN A 74 -22.76 5.72 -34.75
N ARG A 75 -23.31 6.91 -34.43
CA ARG A 75 -24.66 7.34 -34.80
C ARG A 75 -24.68 8.32 -35.96
N CYS A 76 -23.52 8.78 -36.42
CA CYS A 76 -23.41 9.62 -37.61
C CYS A 76 -23.14 8.74 -38.82
N LEU A 77 -24.17 8.49 -39.63
CA LEU A 77 -23.98 7.86 -40.93
C LEU A 77 -23.31 8.89 -41.86
N LEU A 78 -22.08 8.61 -42.28
CA LEU A 78 -21.49 9.28 -43.43
C LEU A 78 -22.29 8.84 -44.66
N PHE A 79 -22.61 9.77 -45.56
CA PHE A 79 -23.41 9.51 -46.75
C PHE A 79 -22.62 8.68 -47.78
N ASN A 80 -22.31 7.44 -47.44
CA ASN A 80 -21.87 6.40 -48.35
C ASN A 80 -22.90 5.28 -48.32
N MET A 81 -23.37 4.87 -49.49
CA MET A 81 -24.41 3.86 -49.64
C MET A 81 -24.01 2.52 -49.02
N GLN A 82 -22.72 2.21 -48.99
CA GLN A 82 -22.17 0.99 -48.39
C GLN A 82 -22.31 0.98 -46.86
N ASP A 83 -22.03 2.11 -46.21
CA ASP A 83 -22.12 2.28 -44.75
C ASP A 83 -23.57 2.17 -44.26
N ILE A 84 -24.53 2.64 -45.07
CA ILE A 84 -25.97 2.52 -44.79
C ILE A 84 -26.41 1.04 -44.81
N GLN A 85 -25.90 0.24 -45.76
CA GLN A 85 -26.25 -1.18 -45.87
C GLN A 85 -25.64 -1.99 -44.72
N GLN A 86 -24.39 -1.70 -44.36
CA GLN A 86 -23.72 -2.34 -43.25
C GLN A 86 -24.39 -2.03 -41.91
N PHE A 87 -24.76 -0.76 -41.66
CA PHE A 87 -25.48 -0.35 -40.46
C PHE A 87 -26.84 -1.05 -40.32
N LYS A 88 -27.60 -1.18 -41.41
CA LYS A 88 -28.88 -1.92 -41.39
C LYS A 88 -28.68 -3.38 -40.99
N LYS A 89 -27.61 -4.01 -41.48
CA LYS A 89 -27.27 -5.39 -41.16
C LYS A 89 -26.87 -5.55 -39.68
N GLU A 90 -26.01 -4.67 -39.18
CA GLU A 90 -25.58 -4.66 -37.78
C GLU A 90 -26.75 -4.37 -36.80
N MET A 91 -27.68 -3.49 -37.18
CA MET A 91 -28.92 -3.24 -36.41
C MET A 91 -29.86 -4.44 -36.39
N GLN A 92 -30.01 -5.16 -37.51
CA GLN A 92 -30.78 -6.41 -37.56
C GLN A 92 -30.11 -7.53 -36.75
N GLU A 93 -28.79 -7.64 -36.80
CA GLU A 93 -28.02 -8.63 -36.04
C GLU A 93 -28.02 -8.35 -34.53
N SER A 94 -27.97 -7.08 -34.12
CA SER A 94 -28.06 -6.68 -32.71
C SER A 94 -29.49 -6.77 -32.16
N ALA A 95 -30.52 -6.55 -32.98
CA ALA A 95 -31.91 -6.85 -32.64
C ALA A 95 -32.19 -8.37 -32.55
N ALA A 96 -31.53 -9.18 -33.39
CA ALA A 96 -31.55 -10.64 -33.29
C ALA A 96 -30.77 -11.17 -32.07
N ARG A 97 -29.82 -10.39 -31.55
CA ARG A 97 -29.20 -10.57 -30.21
C ARG A 97 -30.01 -9.89 -29.10
N GLY A 98 -31.33 -9.77 -29.27
CA GLY A 98 -32.24 -9.37 -28.19
C GLY A 98 -32.03 -10.25 -26.97
N ILE A 99 -31.77 -9.62 -25.81
CA ILE A 99 -31.68 -10.16 -24.45
C ILE A 99 -31.46 -11.68 -24.40
N GLY A 100 -30.32 -12.12 -24.93
CA GLY A 100 -29.86 -13.48 -24.72
C GLY A 100 -29.37 -13.60 -23.29
N VAL A 101 -30.20 -14.17 -22.41
CA VAL A 101 -29.76 -14.72 -21.13
C VAL A 101 -28.98 -16.01 -21.41
N GLU A 102 -27.86 -15.89 -22.12
CA GLU A 102 -26.92 -16.97 -22.46
C GLU A 102 -25.56 -16.30 -22.69
N LYS A 103 -24.53 -16.41 -21.87
CA LYS A 103 -24.22 -17.32 -20.77
C LYS A 103 -23.61 -16.44 -19.68
N LEU A 104 -24.21 -16.41 -18.49
CA LEU A 104 -23.40 -16.20 -17.30
C LEU A 104 -22.48 -17.42 -17.24
N GLN A 105 -21.33 -17.32 -17.90
CA GLN A 105 -20.21 -18.18 -17.60
C GLN A 105 -19.92 -17.91 -16.14
N GLN A 106 -20.43 -18.82 -15.31
CA GLN A 106 -20.33 -18.82 -13.87
C GLN A 106 -19.00 -18.23 -13.49
N GLN A 107 -19.07 -17.02 -12.95
CA GLN A 107 -17.96 -16.36 -12.32
C GLN A 107 -17.68 -17.20 -11.07
N CYS A 108 -16.86 -18.22 -11.27
CA CYS A 108 -16.24 -18.96 -10.19
C CYS A 108 -15.38 -17.96 -9.42
N CYS A 109 -15.51 -17.97 -8.10
CA CYS A 109 -14.74 -17.10 -7.21
C CYS A 109 -13.24 -17.17 -7.56
N CYS A 110 -12.56 -16.03 -7.55
CA CYS A 110 -11.16 -15.81 -7.97
C CYS A 110 -10.11 -16.51 -7.08
N CYS A 111 -10.29 -17.79 -6.75
CA CYS A 111 -9.39 -18.56 -5.88
C CYS A 111 -8.93 -19.90 -6.48
N CYS A 112 -9.31 -20.26 -7.72
CA CYS A 112 -8.82 -21.49 -8.37
C CYS A 112 -7.82 -21.20 -9.50
N PRO A 113 -6.63 -21.83 -9.52
CA PRO A 113 -5.77 -21.82 -10.70
C PRO A 113 -6.44 -22.56 -11.88
N PRO A 114 -6.11 -22.20 -13.14
CA PRO A 114 -6.79 -22.71 -14.34
C PRO A 114 -6.58 -24.22 -14.64
N SER A 115 -5.92 -24.97 -13.75
CA SER A 115 -5.65 -26.41 -13.89
C SER A 115 -6.71 -27.32 -13.24
N ALA A 116 -7.70 -26.79 -12.53
CA ALA A 116 -8.69 -27.62 -11.84
C ALA A 116 -9.92 -27.92 -12.72
N LYS A 117 -10.03 -29.15 -13.24
CA LYS A 117 -11.12 -29.62 -14.12
C LYS A 117 -12.47 -29.90 -13.41
N ARG A 118 -12.70 -29.42 -12.18
CA ARG A 118 -14.00 -29.54 -11.50
C ARG A 118 -14.07 -28.58 -10.31
N CYS A 119 -15.00 -27.63 -10.34
CA CYS A 119 -15.48 -26.98 -9.13
C CYS A 119 -17.01 -26.95 -9.19
N CYS A 120 -17.66 -27.68 -8.27
CA CYS A 120 -19.10 -27.77 -8.18
C CYS A 120 -19.57 -27.85 -6.73
N ARG A 121 -20.51 -26.94 -6.44
CA ARG A 121 -21.80 -27.12 -5.75
C ARG A 121 -21.93 -27.14 -4.23
N SER A 122 -20.91 -27.28 -3.39
CA SER A 122 -21.10 -27.19 -1.92
C SER A 122 -19.79 -27.17 -1.10
N CYS A 123 -19.14 -26.03 -0.88
CA CYS A 123 -18.23 -25.82 0.27
C CYS A 123 -18.03 -24.30 0.44
N CYS A 124 -18.55 -23.64 1.48
CA CYS A 124 -18.18 -23.73 2.91
C CYS A 124 -16.74 -23.25 3.17
N CYS A 125 -16.67 -22.15 3.91
CA CYS A 125 -15.54 -21.82 4.74
C CYS A 125 -15.26 -22.98 5.71
N MET A 126 -13.95 -23.18 6.00
CA MET A 126 -13.34 -24.05 7.03
C MET A 126 -13.32 -25.54 6.63
N ASP A 127 -12.21 -26.27 6.72
CA ASP A 127 -11.14 -26.26 7.72
C ASP A 127 -9.73 -26.00 7.12
N VAL A 128 -8.94 -25.21 7.86
CA VAL A 128 -7.49 -25.11 7.69
C VAL A 128 -6.86 -26.28 8.44
N ASP A 129 -6.47 -27.32 7.72
CA ASP A 129 -5.56 -28.34 8.24
C ASP A 129 -4.16 -27.72 8.38
N PHE A 130 -3.87 -27.18 9.56
CA PHE A 130 -2.51 -26.89 10.00
C PHE A 130 -1.85 -28.23 10.34
N ASP A 131 -1.26 -28.87 9.32
CA ASP A 131 -0.44 -30.07 9.47
C ASP A 131 0.89 -29.68 10.15
N GLY A 132 0.85 -29.66 11.48
CA GLY A 132 2.03 -29.64 12.32
C GLY A 132 2.54 -31.06 12.52
N GLY A 133 3.68 -31.41 11.90
CA GLY A 133 4.40 -32.62 12.28
C GLY A 133 5.54 -33.07 11.37
N GLY A 134 6.78 -32.71 11.74
CA GLY A 134 8.00 -33.44 11.35
C GLY A 134 9.08 -32.54 10.74
N ALA A 135 10.35 -32.54 11.17
CA ALA A 135 11.08 -33.44 12.04
C ALA A 135 12.21 -32.65 12.73
N ALA A 136 12.49 -33.02 13.98
CA ALA A 136 13.57 -32.47 14.77
C ALA A 136 14.93 -32.86 14.19
N THR A 137 15.60 -31.90 13.56
CA THR A 137 17.05 -31.87 13.47
C THR A 137 17.55 -31.01 14.64
N ALA A 138 18.49 -31.55 15.42
CA ALA A 138 19.10 -30.89 16.55
C ALA A 138 19.67 -29.53 16.12
N ASP A 139 18.98 -28.45 16.49
CA ASP A 139 19.39 -27.11 16.13
C ASP A 139 19.18 -26.22 17.34
N GLN A 140 20.20 -25.45 17.69
CA GLN A 140 20.24 -24.67 18.92
C GLN A 140 18.99 -23.79 18.95
N SER A 141 18.05 -24.11 19.86
CA SER A 141 16.81 -23.37 19.98
C SER A 141 17.17 -21.91 20.15
N ILE A 142 16.99 -21.12 19.09
CA ILE A 142 17.20 -19.69 19.13
C ILE A 142 16.33 -19.19 20.27
N ALA A 143 16.96 -18.67 21.32
CA ALA A 143 16.24 -18.14 22.46
C ALA A 143 15.35 -17.00 21.96
N VAL A 144 14.04 -17.25 21.92
CA VAL A 144 13.08 -16.26 21.46
C VAL A 144 13.09 -15.12 22.46
N ARG A 145 13.49 -13.92 22.01
CA ARG A 145 13.47 -12.71 22.83
C ARG A 145 12.04 -12.52 23.33
N SER A 146 11.85 -12.63 24.64
CA SER A 146 10.52 -12.49 25.27
C SER A 146 10.28 -11.08 25.82
N ASN A 147 11.36 -10.32 26.04
CA ASN A 147 11.28 -8.94 26.54
C ASN A 147 11.38 -7.94 25.37
N PHE A 148 10.21 -7.53 24.88
CA PHE A 148 10.05 -6.35 24.05
C PHE A 148 9.65 -5.21 24.97
N ASN A 149 10.54 -4.25 25.18
CA ASN A 149 10.21 -3.00 25.86
C ASN A 149 9.86 -1.97 24.76
N PRO A 150 8.57 -1.77 24.44
CA PRO A 150 8.16 -0.89 23.36
C PRO A 150 8.34 0.56 23.80
N LEU A 151 9.48 1.15 23.48
CA LEU A 151 9.64 2.60 23.57
C LEU A 151 9.37 3.19 22.20
N ALA A 152 8.12 3.63 22.01
CA ALA A 152 7.74 4.45 20.88
C ALA A 152 7.74 5.92 21.30
N CYS A 153 8.44 6.77 20.55
CA CYS A 153 8.27 8.21 20.67
C CYS A 153 7.40 8.70 19.51
N TRP A 154 6.41 9.51 19.87
CA TRP A 154 5.53 10.16 18.91
C TRP A 154 5.42 11.63 19.28
N VAL A 155 5.88 12.49 18.38
CA VAL A 155 5.68 13.94 18.47
C VAL A 155 4.72 14.33 17.35
N PRO A 156 3.44 14.62 17.65
CA PRO A 156 2.40 14.76 16.63
C PRO A 156 2.55 16.02 15.78
N SER A 157 3.04 17.11 16.37
CA SER A 157 3.33 18.36 15.65
C SER A 157 4.42 19.12 16.40
N ALA A 158 5.47 19.47 15.66
CA ALA A 158 6.49 20.41 16.06
C ALA A 158 6.69 21.44 14.95
N SER A 159 6.70 22.72 15.30
CA SER A 159 6.84 23.82 14.34
C SER A 159 8.31 24.16 14.13
N ALA A 160 8.69 24.39 12.87
CA ALA A 160 10.03 24.84 12.50
C ALA A 160 10.26 26.31 12.84
N ASP A 161 11.53 26.63 13.09
CA ASP A 161 11.96 28.02 13.24
C ASP A 161 11.92 28.78 11.90
N SER A 162 12.27 30.06 11.93
CA SER A 162 12.29 30.92 10.72
C SER A 162 13.29 30.45 9.64
N LEU A 163 14.21 29.57 10.00
CA LEU A 163 15.22 28.98 9.12
C LEU A 163 14.83 27.56 8.68
N GLY A 164 13.64 27.08 9.04
CA GLY A 164 13.17 25.75 8.66
C GLY A 164 13.86 24.61 9.41
N HIS A 165 14.48 24.88 10.57
CA HIS A 165 15.14 23.89 11.40
C HIS A 165 14.27 23.46 12.57
N ILE A 166 14.34 22.17 12.92
CA ILE A 166 13.76 21.59 14.14
C ILE A 166 14.77 20.60 14.73
N SER A 167 14.92 20.60 16.05
CA SER A 167 15.71 19.61 16.76
C SER A 167 14.85 18.88 17.79
N PHE A 168 15.08 17.58 17.94
CA PHE A 168 14.41 16.74 18.93
C PHE A 168 15.41 16.00 19.80
N ASP A 169 15.12 15.98 21.10
CA ASP A 169 15.87 15.19 22.07
C ASP A 169 15.15 13.88 22.33
N PHE A 170 15.83 12.77 22.06
CA PHE A 170 15.29 11.44 22.32
C PHE A 170 16.25 10.63 23.18
N LYS A 171 15.78 10.18 24.34
CA LYS A 171 16.57 9.33 25.23
C LYS A 171 16.41 7.87 24.82
N LEU A 172 17.50 7.24 24.38
CA LEU A 172 17.52 5.82 24.09
C LEU A 172 17.36 5.03 25.39
N PRO A 173 16.53 3.98 25.42
CA PRO A 173 16.49 3.07 26.54
C PRO A 173 17.75 2.19 26.55
N ASP A 174 17.96 1.48 27.64
CA ASP A 174 19.06 0.52 27.75
C ASP A 174 18.70 -0.79 27.02
N ASN A 175 18.68 -0.73 25.68
CA ASN A 175 18.47 -1.90 24.85
C ASN A 175 19.38 -1.89 23.61
N LEU A 176 19.80 -3.09 23.19
CA LEU A 176 20.55 -3.31 21.95
C LEU A 176 19.56 -3.69 20.84
N THR A 177 18.90 -2.69 20.26
CA THR A 177 17.97 -2.87 19.15
C THR A 177 18.15 -1.76 18.11
N ARG A 178 17.56 -1.94 16.93
CA ARG A 178 17.51 -0.88 15.93
C ARG A 178 16.21 -0.11 16.07
N TYR A 179 16.31 1.21 16.04
CA TYR A 179 15.14 2.09 15.91
C TYR A 179 15.04 2.59 14.48
N ARG A 180 13.82 2.65 13.97
CA ARG A 180 13.48 3.38 12.76
C ARG A 180 12.90 4.74 13.15
N VAL A 181 13.34 5.76 12.43
CA VAL A 181 12.94 7.15 12.60
C VAL A 181 12.27 7.61 11.31
N TRP A 182 11.10 8.23 11.42
CA TRP A 182 10.39 8.86 10.31
C TRP A 182 10.05 10.31 10.63
#